data_AF-A0A661AMZ5-F1
#
_entry.id   AF-A0A661AMZ5-F1
#
_cell.length_a   1.000
_cell.length_b   1.000
_cell.length_c   1.000
_cell.angle_alpha   90.00
_cell.angle_beta   90.00
_cell.angle_gamma   90.00
#
_symmetry.space_group_name_H-M   'P 1'
#
loop_
_entity.id
_entity.type
_entity.pdbx_description
1 polymer ?
#
loop_
_entity_poly.entity_id
_entity_poly.type
_entity_poly.pdbx_seq_one_letter_code
_entity_poly.pdbx_strand_id
1 'polypeptide(L)'
;MKFPKGKPVLENVKIHFVNFDNILNQAKKAREGRLNGYIQIIYPQEVDLLFFQNGNPINAGRFNRTGYSLVPIKDVVERAKKSEVGIVNIYDVPDELLYMMVVSLKETPLFANKPIKLLDIDKLLDRLKGVNFAGFLVLTKNFEYFYVKFKEGEPVRIYVAGKGVSSINREIFKKFLEKGGDDFYVSGYQGKTQIKQADPALVGMYVKFLNSLIEAFSEAIGPSIVRKTLMSSYEVAKNQHSLLNNFQIGDDLKVIEGTVAVTAEEVTNAFATWVDKFVDAIFVVLGRGTDEIIYKCIRDYRFALKSAGFFEKSKLSRLAI
;
A
#
# COMPACT_ATOMS: atom_id res chain seq x y z
N MET A 1 -18.51 -5.34 9.67
CA MET A 1 -17.68 -4.14 9.87
C MET A 1 -18.31 -2.96 9.17
N LYS A 2 -18.24 -1.76 9.75
CA LYS A 2 -18.74 -0.53 9.12
C LYS A 2 -17.67 0.55 9.11
N PHE A 3 -17.55 1.23 7.99
CA PHE A 3 -16.64 2.35 7.77
C PHE A 3 -17.45 3.61 7.47
N PRO A 4 -16.88 4.82 7.64
CA PRO A 4 -17.56 6.04 7.26
C PRO A 4 -17.83 6.06 5.75
N LYS A 5 -19.06 6.41 5.38
CA LYS A 5 -19.51 6.40 4.00
C LYS A 5 -19.39 7.81 3.39
N GLY A 6 -18.97 7.87 2.15
CA GLY A 6 -19.08 9.07 1.33
C GLY A 6 -20.34 9.05 0.46
N LYS A 7 -20.25 9.68 -0.71
CA LYS A 7 -21.31 9.59 -1.72
C LYS A 7 -21.29 8.17 -2.31
N PRO A 8 -22.40 7.41 -2.25
CA PRO A 8 -22.45 6.09 -2.84
C PRO A 8 -22.40 6.19 -4.36
N VAL A 9 -21.50 5.42 -4.97
CA VAL A 9 -21.43 5.21 -6.42
C VAL A 9 -22.08 3.88 -6.79
N LEU A 10 -21.92 2.88 -5.92
CA LEU A 10 -22.51 1.54 -6.04
C LEU A 10 -22.72 0.99 -4.63
N GLU A 11 -23.86 0.37 -4.33
CA GLU A 11 -24.11 -0.26 -3.03
C GLU A 11 -24.84 -1.59 -3.16
N ASN A 12 -24.51 -2.52 -2.26
CA ASN A 12 -25.16 -3.81 -2.06
C ASN A 12 -25.20 -4.71 -3.30
N VAL A 13 -24.18 -4.64 -4.15
CA VAL A 13 -24.09 -5.47 -5.37
C VAL A 13 -23.38 -6.77 -5.07
N LYS A 14 -23.94 -7.91 -5.49
CA LYS A 14 -23.26 -9.20 -5.34
C LYS A 14 -21.97 -9.23 -6.16
N ILE A 15 -20.90 -9.74 -5.57
CA ILE A 15 -19.56 -9.71 -6.17
C ILE A 15 -19.48 -10.36 -7.56
N HIS A 16 -20.25 -11.44 -7.80
CA HIS A 16 -20.27 -12.14 -9.08
C HIS A 16 -20.89 -11.34 -10.24
N PHE A 17 -21.57 -10.21 -9.95
CA PHE A 17 -22.06 -9.28 -10.97
C PHE A 17 -21.08 -8.14 -11.27
N VAL A 18 -19.97 -8.05 -10.53
CA VAL A 18 -19.03 -6.94 -10.62
C VAL A 18 -17.84 -7.31 -11.48
N ASN A 19 -17.65 -6.59 -12.59
CA ASN A 19 -16.44 -6.69 -13.39
C ASN A 19 -15.38 -5.70 -12.86
N PHE A 20 -14.43 -6.21 -12.07
CA PHE A 20 -13.37 -5.40 -11.47
C PHE A 20 -12.41 -4.79 -12.50
N ASP A 21 -12.15 -5.45 -13.63
CA ASP A 21 -11.32 -4.89 -14.69
C ASP A 21 -11.97 -3.64 -15.31
N ASN A 22 -13.29 -3.68 -15.50
CA ASN A 22 -14.04 -2.52 -15.95
C ASN A 22 -14.00 -1.38 -14.93
N ILE A 23 -14.15 -1.66 -13.63
CA ILE A 23 -14.06 -0.60 -12.60
C ILE A 23 -12.67 0.03 -12.61
N LEU A 24 -11.60 -0.77 -12.61
CA LEU A 24 -10.22 -0.29 -12.64
C LEU A 24 -9.92 0.55 -13.89
N ASN A 25 -10.49 0.17 -15.03
CA ASN A 25 -10.31 0.89 -16.30
C ASN A 25 -11.16 2.16 -16.40
N GLN A 26 -12.42 2.12 -15.96
CA GLN A 26 -13.33 3.27 -15.99
C GLN A 26 -12.91 4.36 -15.02
N ALA A 27 -12.46 3.97 -13.82
CA ALA A 27 -11.94 4.90 -12.83
C ALA A 27 -10.82 5.79 -13.39
N LYS A 28 -10.00 5.28 -14.34
CA LYS A 28 -8.94 6.02 -15.01
C LYS A 28 -9.41 6.98 -16.12
N LYS A 29 -10.49 6.65 -16.85
CA LYS A 29 -10.84 7.29 -18.13
C LYS A 29 -11.79 8.49 -18.04
N ALA A 30 -12.73 8.52 -17.10
CA ALA A 30 -13.76 9.57 -17.08
C ALA A 30 -13.30 10.80 -16.26
N ARG A 31 -13.17 11.98 -16.88
CA ARG A 31 -12.86 13.25 -16.16
C ARG A 31 -13.90 13.59 -15.09
N GLU A 32 -15.16 13.20 -15.30
CA GLU A 32 -16.29 13.41 -14.38
C GLU A 32 -16.53 12.20 -13.42
N GLY A 33 -15.74 11.13 -13.54
CA GLY A 33 -15.93 9.85 -12.83
C GLY A 33 -14.65 9.26 -12.21
N ARG A 34 -13.62 10.09 -11.97
CA ARG A 34 -12.41 9.65 -11.25
C ARG A 34 -12.78 9.38 -9.79
N LEU A 35 -12.93 8.11 -9.45
CA LEU A 35 -13.20 7.69 -8.08
C LEU A 35 -12.10 8.21 -7.14
N ASN A 36 -12.51 8.95 -6.12
CA ASN A 36 -11.64 9.34 -5.02
C ASN A 36 -12.21 8.77 -3.73
N GLY A 37 -11.83 7.54 -3.40
CA GLY A 37 -12.39 6.88 -2.24
C GLY A 37 -12.03 5.41 -2.14
N TYR A 38 -13.00 4.55 -1.89
CA TYR A 38 -12.72 3.14 -1.74
C TYR A 38 -13.83 2.23 -2.26
N ILE A 39 -13.41 1.04 -2.70
CA ILE A 39 -14.27 -0.11 -2.92
C ILE A 39 -14.21 -0.96 -1.66
N GLN A 40 -15.37 -1.26 -1.09
CA GLN A 40 -15.52 -2.18 0.03
C GLN A 40 -16.06 -3.50 -0.48
N ILE A 41 -15.32 -4.58 -0.22
CA ILE A 41 -15.68 -5.94 -0.60
C ILE A 41 -15.90 -6.72 0.69
N ILE A 42 -17.16 -7.07 0.94
CA ILE A 42 -17.60 -7.76 2.16
C ILE A 42 -17.72 -9.25 1.86
N TYR A 43 -16.87 -10.04 2.49
CA TYR A 43 -16.92 -11.50 2.51
C TYR A 43 -17.58 -11.98 3.82
N PRO A 44 -17.89 -13.28 3.97
CA PRO A 44 -18.53 -13.80 5.18
C PRO A 44 -17.78 -13.51 6.49
N GLN A 45 -16.43 -13.49 6.48
CA GLN A 45 -15.61 -13.31 7.68
C GLN A 45 -14.67 -12.09 7.62
N GLU A 46 -14.55 -11.46 6.47
CA GLU A 46 -13.53 -10.45 6.21
C GLU A 46 -14.08 -9.33 5.34
N VAL A 47 -13.43 -8.17 5.39
CA VAL A 47 -13.70 -7.04 4.51
C VAL A 47 -12.38 -6.59 3.89
N ASP A 48 -12.32 -6.56 2.57
CA ASP A 48 -11.24 -5.91 1.84
C ASP A 48 -11.66 -4.48 1.46
N LEU A 49 -10.76 -3.53 1.65
CA LEU A 49 -10.89 -2.15 1.16
C LEU A 49 -9.83 -1.91 0.09
N LEU A 50 -10.24 -1.51 -1.10
CA LEU A 50 -9.36 -1.07 -2.17
C LEU A 50 -9.51 0.45 -2.33
N PHE A 51 -8.45 1.19 -2.04
CA PHE A 51 -8.43 2.65 -2.00
C PHE A 51 -8.02 3.23 -3.35
N PHE A 52 -8.71 4.28 -3.77
CA PHE A 52 -8.50 4.99 -5.04
C PHE A 52 -8.28 6.47 -4.81
N GLN A 53 -7.28 7.02 -5.48
CA GLN A 53 -7.09 8.46 -5.57
C GLN A 53 -7.00 8.88 -7.04
N ASN A 54 -7.83 9.85 -7.43
CA ASN A 54 -7.92 10.31 -8.81
C ASN A 54 -8.10 9.16 -9.82
N GLY A 55 -8.90 8.15 -9.46
CA GLY A 55 -9.17 7.00 -10.31
C GLY A 55 -8.11 5.90 -10.35
N ASN A 56 -6.99 6.06 -9.64
CA ASN A 56 -5.94 5.05 -9.57
C ASN A 56 -5.98 4.32 -8.22
N PRO A 57 -5.88 2.98 -8.19
CA PRO A 57 -5.74 2.27 -6.93
C PRO A 57 -4.41 2.66 -6.27
N ILE A 58 -4.46 3.05 -5.00
CA ILE A 58 -3.28 3.50 -4.24
C ILE A 58 -2.86 2.51 -3.15
N ASN A 59 -3.82 1.83 -2.51
CA ASN A 59 -3.59 0.91 -1.39
C ASN A 59 -4.70 -0.12 -1.31
N ALA A 60 -4.44 -1.20 -0.59
CA ALA A 60 -5.49 -2.10 -0.12
C ALA A 60 -5.29 -2.50 1.34
N GLY A 61 -6.39 -2.71 2.06
CA GLY A 61 -6.40 -3.17 3.45
C GLY A 61 -7.39 -4.31 3.63
N ARG A 62 -7.05 -5.27 4.50
CA ARG A 62 -7.92 -6.38 4.88
C ARG A 62 -8.28 -6.25 6.35
N PHE A 63 -9.55 -6.42 6.66
CA PHE A 63 -10.11 -6.33 8.01
C PHE A 63 -10.83 -7.62 8.36
N ASN A 64 -10.61 -8.12 9.56
CA ASN A 64 -11.31 -9.28 10.11
C ASN A 64 -11.55 -9.09 11.62
N ARG A 65 -12.18 -10.06 12.28
CA ARG A 65 -12.53 -9.92 13.71
C ARG A 65 -11.31 -9.79 14.64
N THR A 66 -10.12 -10.20 14.20
CA THR A 66 -8.90 -10.17 15.02
C THR A 66 -8.03 -8.94 14.76
N GLY A 67 -8.28 -8.19 13.68
CA GLY A 67 -7.58 -6.95 13.38
C GLY A 67 -7.66 -6.57 11.92
N TYR A 68 -6.63 -5.87 11.47
CA TYR A 68 -6.50 -5.44 10.09
C TYR A 68 -5.04 -5.40 9.66
N SER A 69 -4.80 -5.49 8.36
CA SER A 69 -3.46 -5.39 7.77
C SER A 69 -3.50 -4.68 6.43
N LEU A 70 -2.38 -4.05 6.08
CA LEU A 70 -2.13 -3.63 4.71
C LEU A 70 -1.87 -4.89 3.87
N VAL A 71 -2.52 -4.98 2.70
CA VAL A 71 -2.37 -6.11 1.78
C VAL A 71 -2.04 -5.60 0.37
N PRO A 72 -1.40 -6.41 -0.48
CA PRO A 72 -1.14 -6.02 -1.87
C PRO A 72 -2.44 -5.76 -2.63
N ILE A 73 -2.46 -4.70 -3.44
CA ILE A 73 -3.60 -4.37 -4.32
C ILE A 73 -3.96 -5.56 -5.22
N LYS A 74 -2.94 -6.21 -5.80
CA LYS A 74 -3.09 -7.37 -6.69
C LYS A 74 -3.86 -8.50 -6.01
N ASP A 75 -3.57 -8.78 -4.74
CA ASP A 75 -4.20 -9.87 -3.99
C ASP A 75 -5.69 -9.62 -3.76
N VAL A 76 -6.06 -8.37 -3.46
CA VAL A 76 -7.46 -7.99 -3.29
C VAL A 76 -8.22 -8.08 -4.61
N VAL A 77 -7.64 -7.59 -5.70
CA VAL A 77 -8.26 -7.64 -7.04
C VAL A 77 -8.45 -9.09 -7.50
N GLU A 78 -7.41 -9.92 -7.40
CA GLU A 78 -7.48 -11.33 -7.83
C GLU A 78 -8.43 -12.15 -6.96
N ARG A 79 -8.43 -11.94 -5.64
CA ARG A 79 -9.41 -12.58 -4.76
C ARG A 79 -10.82 -12.18 -5.14
N ALA A 80 -11.07 -10.90 -5.39
CA ALA A 80 -12.39 -10.40 -5.71
C ALA A 80 -12.93 -11.01 -7.01
N LYS A 81 -12.08 -11.14 -8.04
CA LYS A 81 -12.43 -11.78 -9.32
C LYS A 81 -12.78 -13.26 -9.19
N LYS A 82 -12.12 -13.98 -8.28
CA LYS A 82 -12.30 -15.43 -8.07
C LYS A 82 -13.42 -15.78 -7.09
N SER A 83 -13.99 -14.78 -6.41
CA SER A 83 -14.96 -15.00 -5.34
C SER A 83 -16.38 -15.06 -5.89
N GLU A 84 -17.13 -16.10 -5.52
CA GLU A 84 -18.54 -16.26 -5.90
C GLU A 84 -19.51 -15.61 -4.89
N VAL A 85 -19.06 -15.47 -3.63
CA VAL A 85 -19.86 -14.95 -2.51
C VAL A 85 -19.23 -13.67 -1.97
N GLY A 86 -20.03 -12.62 -1.89
CA GLY A 86 -19.65 -11.35 -1.31
C GLY A 86 -20.52 -10.19 -1.79
N ILE A 87 -20.36 -9.05 -1.13
CA ILE A 87 -21.07 -7.80 -1.45
C ILE A 87 -20.04 -6.71 -1.74
N VAL A 88 -20.27 -5.94 -2.79
CA VAL A 88 -19.42 -4.82 -3.21
C VAL A 88 -20.17 -3.51 -3.01
N ASN A 89 -19.48 -2.56 -2.39
CA ASN A 89 -19.89 -1.16 -2.31
C ASN A 89 -18.75 -0.27 -2.81
N ILE A 90 -19.10 0.86 -3.43
CA ILE A 90 -18.15 1.87 -3.92
C ILE A 90 -18.58 3.22 -3.35
N TYR A 91 -17.68 3.86 -2.61
CA TYR A 91 -17.93 5.16 -2.02
C TYR A 91 -16.88 6.17 -2.47
N ASP A 92 -17.35 7.32 -2.93
CA ASP A 92 -16.54 8.50 -3.19
C ASP A 92 -16.46 9.35 -1.92
N VAL A 93 -15.26 9.55 -1.37
CA VAL A 93 -15.01 10.18 -0.08
C VAL A 93 -14.04 11.36 -0.18
N PRO A 94 -14.09 12.32 0.76
CA PRO A 94 -13.10 13.38 0.82
C PRO A 94 -11.67 12.85 0.97
N ASP A 95 -10.71 13.53 0.34
CA ASP A 95 -9.27 13.21 0.43
C ASP A 95 -8.79 13.06 1.88
N GLU A 96 -9.32 13.89 2.79
CA GLU A 96 -8.99 13.84 4.21
C GLU A 96 -9.36 12.50 4.86
N LEU A 97 -10.54 11.94 4.55
CA LEU A 97 -10.94 10.64 5.06
C LEU A 97 -10.11 9.53 4.44
N LEU A 98 -9.96 9.55 3.11
CA LEU A 98 -9.14 8.58 2.37
C LEU A 98 -7.72 8.50 2.96
N TYR A 99 -7.13 9.67 3.21
CA TYR A 99 -5.84 9.82 3.84
C TYR A 99 -5.78 9.16 5.22
N MET A 100 -6.72 9.48 6.12
CA MET A 100 -6.72 8.92 7.47
C MET A 100 -6.91 7.39 7.48
N MET A 101 -7.77 6.87 6.60
CA MET A 101 -7.98 5.42 6.45
C MET A 101 -6.69 4.71 6.02
N VAL A 102 -6.04 5.20 4.97
CA VAL A 102 -4.80 4.60 4.45
C VAL A 102 -3.66 4.71 5.47
N VAL A 103 -3.49 5.86 6.11
CA VAL A 103 -2.45 6.04 7.13
C VAL A 103 -2.68 5.10 8.31
N SER A 104 -3.93 4.90 8.75
CA SER A 104 -4.23 4.02 9.89
C SER A 104 -3.85 2.55 9.67
N LEU A 105 -3.70 2.13 8.40
CA LEU A 105 -3.25 0.79 8.00
C LEU A 105 -1.72 0.63 8.01
N LYS A 106 -0.96 1.73 7.93
CA LYS A 106 0.47 1.69 7.64
C LYS A 106 1.33 2.33 8.74
N GLU A 107 0.84 3.42 9.33
CA GLU A 107 1.57 4.14 10.38
C GLU A 107 1.39 3.41 11.72
N THR A 108 2.49 3.25 12.46
CA THR A 108 2.41 2.82 13.86
C THR A 108 1.76 3.93 14.68
N PRO A 109 0.65 3.67 15.37
CA PRO A 109 0.00 4.70 16.17
C PRO A 109 0.87 5.14 17.35
N LEU A 110 0.75 6.41 17.73
CA LEU A 110 1.37 6.99 18.94
C LEU A 110 0.91 6.26 20.20
N PHE A 111 -0.35 5.81 20.19
CA PHE A 111 -0.93 4.89 21.17
C PHE A 111 -2.03 4.11 20.47
N ALA A 112 -2.11 2.80 20.74
CA ALA A 112 -3.08 1.91 20.10
C ALA A 112 -4.13 1.42 21.10
N ASN A 113 -5.38 1.30 20.62
CA ASN A 113 -6.47 0.55 21.23
C ASN A 113 -6.64 0.81 22.73
N LYS A 114 -6.55 2.08 23.15
CA LYS A 114 -6.80 2.45 24.54
C LYS A 114 -8.30 2.42 24.82
N PRO A 115 -8.79 1.66 25.80
CA PRO A 115 -10.21 1.65 26.13
C PRO A 115 -10.61 3.02 26.68
N ILE A 116 -11.60 3.66 26.06
CA ILE A 116 -12.02 5.03 26.42
C ILE A 116 -12.53 5.09 27.86
N LYS A 117 -13.18 4.02 28.35
CA LYS A 117 -13.64 3.92 29.74
C LYS A 117 -12.54 4.02 30.80
N LEU A 118 -11.29 3.74 30.43
CA LEU A 118 -10.13 3.81 31.32
C LEU A 118 -9.39 5.16 31.19
N LEU A 119 -9.86 6.06 30.33
CA LEU A 119 -9.25 7.35 30.08
C LEU A 119 -10.03 8.45 30.79
N ASP A 120 -9.29 9.37 31.41
CA ASP A 120 -9.80 10.68 31.79
C ASP A 120 -9.88 11.54 30.52
N ILE A 121 -11.10 11.70 29.99
CA ILE A 121 -11.34 12.37 28.71
C ILE A 121 -10.90 13.83 28.75
N ASP A 122 -11.08 14.52 29.87
CA ASP A 122 -10.64 15.91 30.02
C ASP A 122 -9.13 16.01 29.94
N LYS A 123 -8.40 15.16 30.69
CA LYS A 123 -6.94 15.11 30.62
C LYS A 123 -6.43 14.72 29.24
N LEU A 124 -7.11 13.82 28.54
CA LEU A 124 -6.75 13.47 27.16
C LEU A 124 -6.84 14.70 26.26
N LEU A 125 -7.96 15.42 26.28
CA LEU A 125 -8.17 16.60 25.43
C LEU A 125 -7.23 17.75 25.80
N ASP A 126 -6.98 17.96 27.09
CA ASP A 126 -5.99 18.94 27.55
C ASP A 126 -4.58 18.59 27.13
N ARG A 127 -4.21 17.31 27.16
CA ARG A 127 -2.91 16.86 26.67
C ARG A 127 -2.77 17.07 25.17
N LEU A 128 -3.80 16.73 24.38
CA LEU A 128 -3.79 16.94 22.92
C LEU A 128 -3.66 18.43 22.58
N LYS A 129 -4.33 19.31 23.34
CA LYS A 129 -4.19 20.76 23.25
C LYS A 129 -2.79 21.24 23.63
N GLY A 130 -2.27 20.81 24.79
CA GLY A 130 -0.96 21.23 25.30
C GLY A 130 0.21 20.87 24.38
N VAL A 131 0.09 19.80 23.58
CA VAL A 131 1.10 19.40 22.58
C VAL A 131 0.81 19.91 21.16
N ASN A 132 -0.19 20.78 20.98
CA ASN A 132 -0.66 21.26 19.67
C ASN A 132 -0.88 20.12 18.67
N PHE A 133 -1.53 19.03 19.12
CA PHE A 133 -1.67 17.82 18.32
C PHE A 133 -2.31 18.10 16.96
N ALA A 134 -1.59 17.80 15.89
CA ALA A 134 -1.99 18.06 14.51
C ALA A 134 -2.12 16.76 13.69
N GLY A 135 -2.71 15.73 14.29
CA GLY A 135 -2.90 14.41 13.69
C GLY A 135 -4.38 14.04 13.53
N PHE A 136 -4.69 12.77 13.74
CA PHE A 136 -6.07 12.29 13.82
C PHE A 136 -6.18 11.12 14.81
N LEU A 137 -7.41 10.88 15.28
CA LEU A 137 -7.74 9.71 16.09
C LEU A 137 -8.59 8.75 15.28
N VAL A 138 -8.36 7.46 15.47
CA VAL A 138 -9.26 6.39 15.02
C VAL A 138 -9.97 5.86 16.25
N LEU A 139 -11.30 5.85 16.18
CA LEU A 139 -12.13 5.27 17.22
C LEU A 139 -12.76 3.99 16.68
N THR A 140 -12.86 2.97 17.53
CA THR A 140 -13.45 1.68 17.16
C THR A 140 -14.47 1.23 18.18
N LYS A 141 -15.68 0.91 17.69
CA LYS A 141 -16.79 0.38 18.50
C LYS A 141 -17.46 -0.77 17.78
N ASN A 142 -17.45 -1.98 18.34
CA ASN A 142 -18.14 -3.15 17.74
C ASN A 142 -17.87 -3.34 16.23
N PHE A 143 -16.61 -3.25 15.81
CA PHE A 143 -16.18 -3.32 14.40
C PHE A 143 -16.70 -2.19 13.49
N GLU A 144 -17.11 -1.07 14.09
CA GLU A 144 -17.38 0.21 13.44
C GLU A 144 -16.18 1.15 13.63
N TYR A 145 -15.78 1.83 12.56
CA TYR A 145 -14.61 2.72 12.53
C TYR A 145 -15.03 4.17 12.38
N PHE A 146 -14.47 5.05 13.21
CA PHE A 146 -14.69 6.48 13.19
C PHE A 146 -13.34 7.19 13.09
N TYR A 147 -13.27 8.29 12.35
CA TYR A 147 -12.04 9.05 12.17
C TYR A 147 -12.24 10.49 12.58
N VAL A 148 -11.37 11.01 13.42
CA VAL A 148 -11.48 12.36 14.00
C VAL A 148 -10.25 13.16 13.66
N LYS A 149 -10.41 14.24 12.89
CA LYS A 149 -9.31 15.14 12.54
C LYS A 149 -9.08 16.15 13.66
N PHE A 150 -7.81 16.37 13.99
CA PHE A 150 -7.37 17.40 14.91
C PHE A 150 -6.56 18.47 14.20
N LYS A 151 -6.69 19.71 14.68
CA LYS A 151 -5.88 20.86 14.30
C LYS A 151 -5.53 21.63 15.58
N GLU A 152 -4.24 21.87 15.81
CA GLU A 152 -3.75 22.61 16.99
C GLU A 152 -4.31 22.05 18.31
N GLY A 153 -4.44 20.72 18.38
CA GLY A 153 -4.94 20.00 19.54
C GLY A 153 -6.45 20.00 19.75
N GLU A 154 -7.22 20.71 18.89
CA GLU A 154 -8.68 20.73 18.95
C GLU A 154 -9.30 19.82 17.87
N PRO A 155 -10.38 19.08 18.18
CA PRO A 155 -11.09 18.28 17.19
C PRO A 155 -11.90 19.20 16.28
N VAL A 156 -11.79 19.00 14.97
CA VAL A 156 -12.45 19.87 13.96
C VAL A 156 -13.51 19.13 13.15
N ARG A 157 -13.32 17.84 12.90
CA ARG A 157 -14.22 17.01 12.09
C ARG A 157 -14.22 15.57 12.56
N ILE A 158 -15.37 14.92 12.41
CA ILE A 158 -15.55 13.48 12.60
C ILE A 158 -16.20 12.85 11.38
N TYR A 159 -15.69 11.69 11.00
CA TYR A 159 -16.25 10.80 9.99
C TYR A 159 -16.82 9.59 10.69
N VAL A 160 -18.14 9.43 10.61
CA VAL A 160 -18.88 8.46 11.44
C VAL A 160 -19.20 7.21 10.65
N ALA A 161 -19.00 6.03 11.24
CA ALA A 161 -19.31 4.75 10.60
C ALA A 161 -20.73 4.70 10.03
N GLY A 162 -20.87 4.28 8.76
CA GLY A 162 -22.16 4.18 8.08
C GLY A 162 -22.83 5.53 7.75
N LYS A 163 -22.22 6.65 8.14
CA LYS A 163 -22.69 8.01 7.89
C LYS A 163 -21.57 8.83 7.23
N GLY A 164 -21.84 10.10 6.97
CA GLY A 164 -20.88 11.03 6.40
C GLY A 164 -20.00 11.75 7.43
N VAL A 165 -19.53 12.92 7.00
CA VAL A 165 -18.71 13.84 7.79
C VAL A 165 -19.59 14.79 8.64
N SER A 166 -19.09 15.20 9.79
CA SER A 166 -19.67 16.27 10.60
C SER A 166 -18.57 17.15 11.18
N SER A 167 -18.77 18.46 11.13
CA SER A 167 -17.93 19.41 11.88
C SER A 167 -18.23 19.28 13.36
N ILE A 168 -17.20 19.28 14.20
CA ILE A 168 -17.33 19.14 15.65
C ILE A 168 -16.40 20.11 16.36
N ASN A 169 -16.65 20.30 17.65
CA ASN A 169 -15.77 21.02 18.57
C ASN A 169 -15.48 20.11 19.78
N ARG A 170 -14.67 20.63 20.71
CA ARG A 170 -14.26 19.90 21.92
C ARG A 170 -15.43 19.34 22.73
N GLU A 171 -16.49 20.12 22.94
CA GLU A 171 -17.64 19.70 23.75
C GLU A 171 -18.44 18.58 23.09
N ILE A 172 -18.72 18.71 21.78
CA ILE A 172 -19.42 17.68 21.01
C ILE A 172 -18.58 16.40 21.00
N PHE A 173 -17.27 16.53 20.82
CA PHE A 173 -16.37 15.39 20.82
C PHE A 173 -16.30 14.68 22.17
N LYS A 174 -16.19 15.44 23.26
CA LYS A 174 -16.23 14.90 24.63
C LYS A 174 -17.52 14.10 24.87
N LYS A 175 -18.68 14.68 24.56
CA LYS A 175 -19.98 13.99 24.66
C LYS A 175 -20.06 12.73 23.79
N PHE A 176 -19.40 12.73 22.64
CA PHE A 176 -19.32 11.56 21.77
C PHE A 176 -18.49 10.43 22.41
N LEU A 177 -17.36 10.76 23.03
CA LEU A 177 -16.52 9.80 23.75
C LEU A 177 -17.21 9.23 24.98
N GLU A 178 -17.88 10.07 25.77
CA GLU A 178 -18.62 9.66 26.99
C GLU A 178 -19.77 8.68 26.69
N LYS A 179 -20.40 8.79 25.52
CA LYS A 179 -21.44 7.86 25.04
C LYS A 179 -20.89 6.53 24.50
N GLY A 180 -19.57 6.35 24.54
CA GLY A 180 -18.83 5.23 24.00
C GLY A 180 -19.27 3.86 24.47
N GLY A 181 -19.50 3.72 25.79
CA GLY A 181 -19.70 2.41 26.43
C GLY A 181 -18.41 1.60 26.53
N ASP A 182 -18.55 0.33 26.91
CA ASP A 182 -17.42 -0.56 27.27
C ASP A 182 -16.54 -0.99 26.09
N ASP A 183 -17.12 -1.14 24.90
CA ASP A 183 -16.44 -1.63 23.69
C ASP A 183 -15.92 -0.48 22.83
N PHE A 184 -15.47 0.62 23.43
CA PHE A 184 -14.99 1.80 22.72
C PHE A 184 -13.51 2.05 22.93
N TYR A 185 -12.75 2.06 21.84
CA TYR A 185 -11.30 2.19 21.86
C TYR A 185 -10.84 3.38 21.02
N VAL A 186 -9.69 3.94 21.39
CA VAL A 186 -9.04 5.03 20.67
C VAL A 186 -7.59 4.71 20.34
N SER A 187 -7.20 5.05 19.12
CA SER A 187 -5.82 5.03 18.62
C SER A 187 -5.46 6.40 18.05
N GLY A 188 -4.25 6.89 18.29
CA GLY A 188 -3.80 8.21 17.82
C GLY A 188 -2.69 8.12 16.78
N TYR A 189 -2.82 8.91 15.70
CA TYR A 189 -1.91 8.89 14.55
C TYR A 189 -1.41 10.29 14.24
N GLN A 190 -0.13 10.39 13.88
CA GLN A 190 0.49 11.68 13.55
C GLN A 190 0.17 12.09 12.11
N GLY A 191 0.01 11.13 11.20
CA GLY A 191 -0.18 11.42 9.78
C GLY A 191 1.11 11.86 9.10
N LYS A 192 2.22 11.10 9.25
CA LYS A 192 3.47 11.43 8.54
C LYS A 192 3.83 10.42 7.45
N THR A 193 3.23 9.25 7.45
CA THR A 193 3.63 8.16 6.55
C THR A 193 3.17 8.38 5.11
N GLN A 194 4.04 8.04 4.14
CA GLN A 194 3.69 8.02 2.73
C GLN A 194 2.56 7.01 2.48
N ILE A 195 1.51 7.47 1.78
CA ILE A 195 0.28 6.71 1.66
C ILE A 195 0.36 5.62 0.60
N LYS A 196 0.98 5.85 -0.57
CA LYS A 196 0.78 4.99 -1.76
C LYS A 196 1.66 3.74 -1.79
N GLN A 197 1.06 2.58 -2.11
CA GLN A 197 1.81 1.39 -2.53
C GLN A 197 2.43 1.61 -3.91
N ALA A 198 3.47 0.85 -4.23
CA ALA A 198 4.00 0.73 -5.58
C ALA A 198 2.90 0.24 -6.53
N ASP A 199 2.83 0.83 -7.72
CA ASP A 199 1.96 0.32 -8.77
C ASP A 199 2.38 -1.12 -9.12
N PRO A 200 1.45 -2.11 -9.17
CA PRO A 200 1.79 -3.46 -9.61
C PRO A 200 2.55 -3.51 -10.95
N ALA A 201 2.29 -2.57 -11.87
CA ALA A 201 3.03 -2.46 -13.12
C ALA A 201 4.52 -2.12 -12.93
N LEU A 202 4.86 -1.35 -11.88
CA LEU A 202 6.25 -1.05 -11.53
C LEU A 202 6.97 -2.32 -11.03
N VAL A 203 6.32 -3.09 -10.15
CA VAL A 203 6.87 -4.36 -9.66
C VAL A 203 7.08 -5.34 -10.82
N GLY A 204 6.09 -5.50 -11.69
CA GLY A 204 6.20 -6.34 -12.88
C GLY A 204 7.29 -5.88 -13.85
N MET A 205 7.51 -4.57 -13.99
CA MET A 205 8.59 -4.01 -14.80
C MET A 205 9.96 -4.42 -14.25
N TYR A 206 10.18 -4.32 -12.94
CA TYR A 206 11.46 -4.74 -12.34
C TYR A 206 11.74 -6.23 -12.51
N VAL A 207 10.72 -7.08 -12.35
CA VAL A 207 10.86 -8.52 -12.58
C VAL A 207 11.23 -8.81 -14.04
N LYS A 208 10.58 -8.14 -15.00
CA LYS A 208 10.91 -8.29 -16.43
C LYS A 208 12.33 -7.81 -16.75
N PHE A 209 12.74 -6.67 -16.21
CA PHE A 209 14.09 -6.15 -16.39
C PHE A 209 15.15 -7.11 -15.83
N LEU A 210 14.96 -7.62 -14.61
CA LEU A 210 15.88 -8.58 -14.00
C LEU A 210 15.93 -9.90 -14.78
N ASN A 211 14.78 -10.41 -15.24
CA ASN A 211 14.75 -11.61 -16.09
C ASN A 211 15.47 -11.40 -17.43
N SER A 212 15.37 -10.22 -18.05
CA SER A 212 16.13 -9.90 -19.26
C SER A 212 17.64 -9.92 -19.02
N LEU A 213 18.12 -9.43 -17.87
CA LEU A 213 19.53 -9.53 -17.49
C LEU A 213 19.95 -10.99 -17.28
N ILE A 214 19.13 -11.79 -16.60
CA ILE A 214 19.41 -13.21 -16.35
C ILE A 214 19.53 -13.98 -17.66
N GLU A 215 18.61 -13.76 -18.60
CA GLU A 215 18.63 -14.39 -19.93
C GLU A 215 19.91 -14.00 -20.70
N ALA A 216 20.20 -12.70 -20.79
CA ALA A 216 21.36 -12.22 -21.54
C ALA A 216 22.71 -12.67 -20.94
N PHE A 217 22.83 -12.73 -19.61
CA PHE A 217 24.02 -13.30 -18.97
C PHE A 217 24.09 -14.81 -19.11
N SER A 218 22.96 -15.52 -19.11
CA SER A 218 22.96 -16.98 -19.28
C SER A 218 23.45 -17.38 -20.67
N GLU A 219 23.14 -16.58 -21.70
CA GLU A 219 23.70 -16.75 -23.04
C GLU A 219 25.22 -16.50 -23.08
N ALA A 220 25.71 -15.51 -22.32
CA ALA A 220 27.11 -15.11 -22.36
C ALA A 220 28.06 -16.02 -21.56
N ILE A 221 27.66 -16.51 -20.38
CA ILE A 221 28.53 -17.29 -19.47
C ILE A 221 27.93 -18.61 -19.00
N GLY A 222 26.77 -18.99 -19.53
CA GLY A 222 26.10 -20.24 -19.19
C GLY A 222 25.25 -20.15 -17.90
N PRO A 223 24.15 -20.92 -17.85
CA PRO A 223 23.13 -20.82 -16.79
C PRO A 223 23.65 -21.23 -15.41
N SER A 224 24.65 -22.12 -15.32
CA SER A 224 25.19 -22.58 -14.04
C SER A 224 25.90 -21.46 -13.26
N ILE A 225 26.67 -20.62 -13.95
CA ILE A 225 27.37 -19.49 -13.32
C ILE A 225 26.36 -18.40 -12.92
N VAL A 226 25.41 -18.12 -13.81
CA VAL A 226 24.30 -17.19 -13.54
C VAL A 226 23.48 -17.64 -12.34
N ARG A 227 23.12 -18.92 -12.23
CA ARG A 227 22.41 -19.45 -11.06
C ARG A 227 23.14 -19.15 -9.76
N LYS A 228 24.44 -19.46 -9.70
CA LYS A 228 25.24 -19.28 -8.48
C LYS A 228 25.32 -17.81 -8.07
N THR A 229 25.56 -16.92 -9.03
CA THR A 229 25.68 -15.47 -8.78
C THR A 229 24.33 -14.82 -8.47
N LEU A 230 23.26 -15.21 -9.16
CA LEU A 230 21.89 -14.76 -8.91
C LEU A 230 21.41 -15.17 -7.51
N MET A 231 21.56 -16.45 -7.14
CA MET A 231 21.16 -16.93 -5.80
C MET A 231 21.93 -16.22 -4.69
N SER A 232 23.25 -16.06 -4.84
CA SER A 232 24.06 -15.37 -3.84
C SER A 232 23.70 -13.90 -3.71
N SER A 233 23.52 -13.19 -4.83
CA SER A 233 23.10 -11.78 -4.82
C SER A 233 21.70 -11.59 -4.26
N TYR A 234 20.78 -12.53 -4.53
CA TYR A 234 19.43 -12.53 -4.00
C TYR A 234 19.40 -12.65 -2.47
N GLU A 235 20.16 -13.60 -1.89
CA GLU A 235 20.24 -13.76 -0.44
C GLU A 235 20.84 -12.53 0.26
N VAL A 236 21.87 -11.91 -0.34
CA VAL A 236 22.44 -10.66 0.19
C VAL A 236 21.40 -9.53 0.14
N ALA A 237 20.67 -9.40 -0.96
CA ALA A 237 19.65 -8.37 -1.11
C ALA A 237 18.47 -8.59 -0.16
N LYS A 238 18.00 -9.84 0.04
CA LYS A 238 16.94 -10.19 1.00
C LYS A 238 17.28 -9.79 2.43
N ASN A 239 18.54 -9.99 2.84
CA ASN A 239 19.00 -9.60 4.18
C ASN A 239 18.95 -8.08 4.40
N GLN A 240 19.07 -7.28 3.33
CA GLN A 240 18.99 -5.83 3.39
C GLN A 240 17.56 -5.31 3.19
N HIS A 241 16.74 -6.04 2.42
CA HIS A 241 15.39 -5.66 2.04
C HIS A 241 14.44 -6.84 2.19
N SER A 242 13.78 -6.92 3.34
CA SER A 242 12.87 -8.02 3.69
C SER A 242 11.70 -8.20 2.72
N LEU A 243 11.33 -7.16 1.96
CA LEU A 243 10.29 -7.27 0.92
C LEU A 243 10.63 -8.29 -0.16
N LEU A 244 11.92 -8.53 -0.41
CA LEU A 244 12.38 -9.47 -1.41
C LEU A 244 12.02 -10.91 -1.05
N ASN A 245 11.77 -11.23 0.22
CA ASN A 245 11.31 -12.56 0.65
C ASN A 245 10.01 -13.02 -0.03
N ASN A 246 9.23 -12.09 -0.61
CA ASN A 246 8.00 -12.42 -1.33
C ASN A 246 8.23 -12.86 -2.79
N PHE A 247 9.47 -12.75 -3.30
CA PHE A 247 9.83 -13.17 -4.66
C PHE A 247 10.48 -14.57 -4.61
N GLN A 248 10.50 -15.24 -5.76
CA GLN A 248 11.13 -16.56 -5.88
C GLN A 248 11.91 -16.64 -7.18
N ILE A 249 12.96 -17.46 -7.21
CA ILE A 249 13.69 -17.81 -8.43
C ILE A 249 13.27 -19.23 -8.79
N GLY A 250 12.64 -19.41 -9.94
CA GLY A 250 12.22 -20.70 -10.46
C GLY A 250 13.40 -21.57 -10.89
N ASP A 251 13.13 -22.86 -11.09
CA ASP A 251 14.12 -23.81 -11.60
C ASP A 251 14.63 -23.44 -13.00
N ASP A 252 13.83 -22.69 -13.76
CA ASP A 252 14.16 -22.13 -15.07
C ASP A 252 14.98 -20.82 -14.99
N LEU A 253 15.45 -20.43 -13.80
CA LEU A 253 16.14 -19.17 -13.51
C LEU A 253 15.30 -17.91 -13.72
N LYS A 254 13.97 -18.02 -13.80
CA LYS A 254 13.11 -16.84 -13.87
C LYS A 254 12.71 -16.39 -12.48
N VAL A 255 12.81 -15.08 -12.25
CA VAL A 255 12.21 -14.44 -11.09
C VAL A 255 10.71 -14.44 -11.26
N ILE A 256 10.03 -15.06 -10.29
CA ILE A 256 8.59 -15.13 -10.18
C ILE A 256 8.14 -13.92 -9.36
N GLU A 257 7.20 -13.16 -9.92
CA GLU A 257 6.66 -11.94 -9.31
C GLU A 257 5.95 -12.27 -7.99
N GLY A 258 6.45 -11.69 -6.90
CA GLY A 258 5.81 -11.70 -5.59
C GLY A 258 4.75 -10.63 -5.44
N THR A 259 3.95 -10.72 -4.38
CA THR A 259 2.98 -9.67 -4.02
C THR A 259 3.51 -8.89 -2.81
N VAL A 260 3.54 -7.55 -2.93
CA VAL A 260 4.12 -6.69 -1.90
C VAL A 260 3.26 -5.45 -1.69
N ALA A 261 3.14 -5.01 -0.43
CA ALA A 261 2.39 -3.84 -0.01
C ALA A 261 3.33 -2.74 0.50
N VAL A 262 4.28 -2.33 -0.35
CA VAL A 262 5.34 -1.37 -0.02
C VAL A 262 5.30 -0.18 -0.97
N THR A 263 6.04 0.88 -0.70
CA THR A 263 6.13 2.09 -1.54
C THR A 263 6.95 1.85 -2.81
N ALA A 264 6.78 2.74 -3.80
CA ALA A 264 7.60 2.71 -5.01
C ALA A 264 9.11 2.87 -4.70
N GLU A 265 9.47 3.71 -3.74
CA GLU A 265 10.86 3.90 -3.33
C GLU A 265 11.44 2.62 -2.69
N GLU A 266 10.69 1.97 -1.79
CA GLU A 266 11.14 0.73 -1.15
C GLU A 266 11.39 -0.39 -2.18
N VAL A 267 10.47 -0.59 -3.13
CA VAL A 267 10.66 -1.56 -4.23
C VAL A 267 11.86 -1.19 -5.08
N THR A 268 11.99 0.09 -5.46
CA THR A 268 13.07 0.57 -6.31
C THR A 268 14.43 0.36 -5.66
N ASN A 269 14.55 0.68 -4.37
CA ASN A 269 15.77 0.46 -3.59
C ASN A 269 16.12 -1.03 -3.52
N ALA A 270 15.14 -1.90 -3.23
CA ALA A 270 15.38 -3.33 -3.12
C ALA A 270 15.84 -3.96 -4.43
N PHE A 271 15.19 -3.61 -5.55
CA PHE A 271 15.59 -4.12 -6.87
C PHE A 271 16.90 -3.49 -7.36
N ALA A 272 17.18 -2.22 -7.07
CA ALA A 272 18.48 -1.61 -7.35
C ALA A 272 19.61 -2.34 -6.62
N THR A 273 19.44 -2.62 -5.33
CA THR A 273 20.39 -3.41 -4.54
C THR A 273 20.58 -4.80 -5.14
N TRP A 274 19.50 -5.51 -5.48
CA TRP A 274 19.62 -6.85 -6.06
C TRP A 274 20.34 -6.84 -7.41
N VAL A 275 19.96 -5.93 -8.32
CA VAL A 275 20.60 -5.78 -9.63
C VAL A 275 22.08 -5.43 -9.48
N ASP A 276 22.43 -4.49 -8.61
CA ASP A 276 23.82 -4.10 -8.39
C ASP A 276 24.65 -5.27 -7.86
N LYS A 277 24.14 -6.04 -6.90
CA LYS A 277 24.85 -7.22 -6.37
C LYS A 277 25.00 -8.32 -7.42
N PHE A 278 23.98 -8.51 -8.25
CA PHE A 278 24.02 -9.49 -9.33
C PHE A 278 25.05 -9.08 -10.40
N VAL A 279 24.98 -7.82 -10.86
CA VAL A 279 25.92 -7.27 -11.83
C VAL A 279 27.36 -7.27 -11.31
N ASP A 280 27.60 -6.88 -10.06
CA ASP A 280 28.93 -6.91 -9.45
C ASP A 280 29.52 -8.33 -9.49
N ALA A 281 28.69 -9.34 -9.18
CA ALA A 281 29.12 -10.74 -9.21
C ALA A 281 29.41 -11.25 -10.63
N ILE A 282 28.63 -10.82 -11.63
CA ILE A 282 28.88 -11.13 -13.05
C ILE A 282 30.12 -10.40 -13.56
N PHE A 283 30.37 -9.17 -13.14
CA PHE A 283 31.52 -8.38 -13.55
C PHE A 283 32.85 -9.05 -13.17
N VAL A 284 32.90 -9.76 -12.04
CA VAL A 284 34.08 -10.57 -11.66
C VAL A 284 34.39 -11.66 -12.70
N VAL A 285 33.38 -12.15 -13.43
CA VAL A 285 33.51 -13.21 -14.43
C VAL A 285 33.75 -12.64 -15.84
N LEU A 286 32.93 -11.66 -16.27
CA LEU A 286 32.92 -11.12 -17.64
C LEU A 286 33.78 -9.86 -17.84
N GLY A 287 34.20 -9.20 -16.76
CA GLY A 287 34.88 -7.92 -16.83
C GLY A 287 34.07 -6.89 -17.63
N ARG A 288 34.74 -6.17 -18.54
CA ARG A 288 34.13 -5.07 -19.32
C ARG A 288 33.00 -5.52 -20.27
N GLY A 289 32.95 -6.79 -20.67
CA GLY A 289 31.85 -7.31 -21.52
C GLY A 289 30.48 -7.24 -20.84
N THR A 290 30.45 -7.11 -19.50
CA THR A 290 29.23 -6.95 -18.69
C THR A 290 28.43 -5.71 -19.08
N ASP A 291 29.12 -4.59 -19.37
CA ASP A 291 28.46 -3.29 -19.60
C ASP A 291 27.67 -3.25 -20.90
N GLU A 292 28.21 -3.87 -21.96
CA GLU A 292 27.55 -3.95 -23.26
C GLU A 292 26.25 -4.76 -23.18
N ILE A 293 26.25 -5.84 -22.41
CA ILE A 293 25.07 -6.68 -22.18
C ILE A 293 24.02 -5.89 -21.40
N ILE A 294 24.41 -5.25 -20.29
CA ILE A 294 23.48 -4.46 -19.47
C ILE A 294 22.89 -3.31 -20.27
N TYR A 295 23.68 -2.62 -21.07
CA TYR A 295 23.20 -1.50 -21.89
C TYR A 295 22.09 -1.94 -22.85
N LYS A 296 22.22 -3.12 -23.48
CA LYS A 296 21.18 -3.70 -24.34
C LYS A 296 19.89 -3.98 -23.56
N CYS A 297 19.99 -4.57 -22.37
CA CYS A 297 18.83 -4.86 -21.52
C CYS A 297 18.16 -3.58 -21.00
N ILE A 298 18.93 -2.55 -20.63
CA ILE A 298 18.38 -1.28 -20.12
C ILE A 298 17.54 -0.58 -21.19
N ARG A 299 17.93 -0.64 -22.47
CA ARG A 299 17.34 0.15 -23.56
C ARG A 299 15.81 0.09 -23.58
N ASP A 300 15.25 -1.11 -23.40
CA ASP A 300 13.80 -1.34 -23.50
C ASP A 300 13.03 -0.88 -22.26
N TYR A 301 13.71 -0.69 -21.12
CA TYR A 301 13.13 -0.27 -19.84
C TYR A 301 13.58 1.13 -19.40
N ARG A 302 14.48 1.78 -20.15
CA ARG A 302 15.21 2.97 -19.72
C ARG A 302 14.31 4.09 -19.20
N PHE A 303 13.25 4.41 -19.93
CA PHE A 303 12.32 5.47 -19.52
C PHE A 303 11.56 5.12 -18.23
N ALA A 304 11.15 3.86 -18.07
CA ALA A 304 10.47 3.38 -16.88
C ALA A 304 11.41 3.38 -15.66
N LEU A 305 12.63 2.85 -15.81
CA LEU A 305 13.66 2.83 -14.78
C LEU A 305 14.04 4.26 -14.34
N LYS A 306 14.21 5.18 -15.30
CA LYS A 306 14.49 6.59 -15.01
C LYS A 306 13.34 7.26 -14.26
N SER A 307 12.10 7.05 -14.70
CA SER A 307 10.92 7.65 -14.06
C SER A 307 10.68 7.13 -12.64
N ALA A 308 11.12 5.90 -12.35
CA ALA A 308 11.05 5.30 -11.01
C ALA A 308 12.21 5.74 -10.09
N GLY A 309 13.19 6.50 -10.58
CA GLY A 309 14.38 6.89 -9.81
C GLY A 309 15.40 5.75 -9.62
N PHE A 310 15.31 4.67 -10.39
CA PHE A 310 16.19 3.50 -10.25
C PHE A 310 17.67 3.87 -10.36
N PHE A 311 18.03 4.70 -11.34
CA PHE A 311 19.42 5.11 -11.57
C PHE A 311 19.99 6.00 -10.45
N GLU A 312 19.16 6.59 -9.59
CA GLU A 312 19.64 7.35 -8.43
C GLU A 312 20.03 6.42 -7.26
N LYS A 313 19.56 5.17 -7.31
CA LYS A 313 19.73 4.16 -6.26
C LYS A 313 20.64 3.01 -6.69
N SER A 314 21.01 2.96 -7.97
CA SER A 314 21.81 1.89 -8.58
C SER A 314 23.15 2.42 -9.11
N LYS A 315 24.19 1.59 -9.02
CA LYS A 315 25.49 1.80 -9.67
C LYS A 315 25.42 1.85 -11.20
N LEU A 316 24.30 1.42 -11.79
CA LEU A 316 24.06 1.49 -13.23
C LEU A 316 23.75 2.90 -13.73
N SER A 317 23.78 3.92 -12.86
CA SER A 317 23.65 5.34 -13.23
C SER A 317 24.57 5.77 -14.38
N ARG A 318 25.79 5.22 -14.43
CA ARG A 318 26.76 5.44 -15.51
C ARG A 318 26.30 4.96 -16.90
N LEU A 319 25.35 4.03 -16.94
CA LEU A 319 24.78 3.47 -18.17
C LEU A 319 23.44 4.12 -18.55
N ALA A 320 23.01 5.16 -17.82
CA ALA A 320 21.73 5.83 -18.04
C ALA A 320 21.70 6.82 -19.23
N ILE A 321 22.75 6.82 -20.08
CA ILE A 321 23.00 7.77 -21.20
C ILE A 321 22.21 7.45 -22.46
#